data_AF-A0A132MP16-F1
#
_entry.id   AF-A0A132MP16-F1
#
_cell.length_a   1.000
_cell.length_b   1.000
_cell.length_c   1.000
_cell.angle_alpha   90.00
_cell.angle_beta   90.00
_cell.angle_gamma   90.00
#
_symmetry.space_group_name_H-M   'P 1'
#
loop_
_entity.id
_entity.type
_entity.pdbx_description
1 polymer ?
#
loop_
_entity_poly.entity_id
_entity_poly.type
_entity_poly.pdbx_seq_one_letter_code
_entity_poly.pdbx_strand_id
1 'polypeptide(L)'
;MRAMSREQARAIADQYAQDVLRAVGGEYPHEYTGTEEAPCEGRMGELSEEIFSIYHGYQIRDVPPERQVVLAERVRDHLIRRGYRIKDFRTWPERDSAVVTARNEADGYEVSFESTSPPTAISLSVTSPCFRMRDAQP
;
A
#
# COMPACT_ATOMS: atom_id res chain seq x y z
N MET A 1 -5.33 9.71 -17.25
CA MET A 1 -4.49 10.05 -16.10
C MET A 1 -5.15 11.21 -15.38
N ARG A 2 -5.36 11.12 -14.07
CA ARG A 2 -6.06 12.15 -13.27
C ARG A 2 -5.06 13.21 -12.82
N ALA A 3 -5.49 14.47 -12.71
CA ALA A 3 -4.69 15.54 -12.11
C ALA A 3 -4.80 15.49 -10.58
N MET A 4 -3.68 15.58 -9.86
CA MET A 4 -3.66 15.57 -8.39
C MET A 4 -2.44 16.32 -7.84
N SER A 5 -2.57 16.91 -6.65
CA SER A 5 -1.39 17.41 -5.92
C SER A 5 -0.72 16.27 -5.15
N ARG A 6 0.57 16.41 -4.87
CA ARG A 6 1.35 15.47 -4.05
C ARG A 6 0.73 15.26 -2.67
N GLU A 7 0.33 16.36 -2.03
CA GLU A 7 -0.31 16.34 -0.71
C GLU A 7 -1.62 15.53 -0.72
N GLN A 8 -2.48 15.74 -1.71
CA GLN A 8 -3.72 14.98 -1.84
C GLN A 8 -3.46 13.51 -2.11
N ALA A 9 -2.48 13.21 -2.97
CA ALA A 9 -2.10 11.82 -3.24
C ALA A 9 -1.65 11.12 -1.95
N ARG A 10 -0.81 11.80 -1.16
CA ARG A 10 -0.31 11.31 0.12
C ARG A 10 -1.41 11.15 1.16
N ALA A 11 -2.34 12.10 1.26
CA ALA A 11 -3.46 12.01 2.19
C ALA A 11 -4.37 10.80 1.91
N ILE A 12 -4.62 10.50 0.63
CA ILE A 12 -5.38 9.29 0.23
C ILE A 12 -4.58 8.03 0.58
N ALA A 13 -3.27 8.01 0.31
CA ALA A 13 -2.43 6.86 0.62
C ALA A 13 -2.36 6.57 2.13
N ASP A 14 -2.17 7.61 2.95
CA ASP A 14 -2.23 7.50 4.41
C ASP A 14 -3.60 6.98 4.85
N GLN A 15 -4.70 7.54 4.35
CA GLN A 15 -6.04 7.07 4.70
C GLN A 15 -6.24 5.57 4.42
N TYR A 16 -5.74 5.06 3.30
CA TYR A 16 -5.79 3.63 2.97
C TYR A 16 -4.86 2.79 3.87
N ALA A 17 -3.66 3.27 4.16
CA ALA A 17 -2.77 2.61 5.11
C ALA A 17 -3.42 2.51 6.50
N GLN A 18 -4.01 3.60 7.00
CA GLN A 18 -4.73 3.62 8.28
C GLN A 18 -5.96 2.70 8.28
N ASP A 19 -6.65 2.51 7.15
CA ASP A 19 -7.74 1.53 7.06
C ASP A 19 -7.23 0.10 7.19
N VAL A 20 -6.10 -0.23 6.57
CA VAL A 20 -5.46 -1.55 6.69
C VAL A 20 -4.89 -1.78 8.10
N LEU A 21 -4.23 -0.79 8.69
CA LEU A 21 -3.72 -0.86 10.07
C LEU A 21 -4.85 -1.12 11.08
N ARG A 22 -6.02 -0.49 10.89
CA ARG A 22 -7.21 -0.79 11.71
C ARG A 22 -7.70 -2.23 11.53
N ALA A 23 -7.57 -2.80 10.34
CA ALA A 23 -7.92 -4.20 10.08
C ALA A 23 -6.93 -5.18 10.72
N VAL A 24 -5.65 -4.85 10.79
CA VAL A 24 -4.64 -5.61 11.54
C VAL A 24 -4.98 -5.64 13.03
N GLY A 25 -5.38 -4.48 13.57
CA GLY A 25 -5.74 -4.28 14.97
C GLY A 25 -4.62 -3.59 15.76
N GLY A 26 -4.97 -3.02 16.92
CA GLY A 26 -4.04 -2.24 17.75
C GLY A 26 -3.06 -3.05 18.60
N GLU A 27 -2.93 -4.36 18.35
CA GLU A 27 -2.04 -5.26 19.11
C GLU A 27 -0.57 -5.05 18.75
N TYR A 28 -0.28 -4.70 17.50
CA TYR A 28 1.08 -4.60 16.99
C TYR A 28 1.50 -3.13 16.81
N PRO A 29 2.66 -2.71 17.33
CA PRO A 29 3.19 -1.39 17.06
C PRO A 29 3.48 -1.24 15.57
N HIS A 30 3.20 -0.06 15.01
CA HIS A 30 3.55 0.24 13.63
C HIS A 30 4.29 1.57 13.56
N GLU A 31 5.16 1.70 12.56
CA GLU A 31 5.87 2.93 12.26
C GLU A 31 5.68 3.33 10.81
N TYR A 32 5.62 4.63 10.57
CA TYR A 32 5.67 5.19 9.24
C TYR A 32 7.11 5.13 8.72
N THR A 33 7.31 4.52 7.55
CA THR A 33 8.65 4.34 6.97
C THR A 33 8.99 5.39 5.93
N GLY A 34 8.02 6.18 5.47
CA GLY A 34 8.25 7.26 4.52
C GLY A 34 7.24 7.33 3.38
N THR A 35 7.33 8.42 2.62
CA THR A 35 6.67 8.57 1.32
C THR A 35 7.77 8.86 0.32
N GLU A 36 7.84 8.04 -0.72
CA GLU A 36 8.73 8.26 -1.85
C GLU A 36 7.90 8.66 -3.06
N GLU A 37 8.47 9.53 -3.90
CA GLU A 37 7.88 9.91 -5.17
C GLU A 37 8.72 9.31 -6.29
N ALA A 38 8.07 8.67 -7.25
CA ALA A 38 8.72 8.14 -8.43
C ALA A 38 8.16 8.82 -9.68
N PRO A 39 9.03 9.26 -10.62
CA PRO A 39 8.55 9.71 -11.92
C PRO A 39 7.85 8.55 -12.63
N CYS A 40 6.74 8.85 -13.28
CA CYS A 40 6.06 7.87 -14.11
C CYS A 40 6.39 8.11 -15.57
N GLU A 41 6.49 7.02 -16.33
CA GLU A 41 6.51 7.11 -17.80
C GLU A 41 5.16 7.65 -18.30
N GLY A 42 5.20 8.75 -19.05
CA GLY A 42 4.07 9.24 -19.81
C GLY A 42 3.65 8.27 -20.92
N ARG A 43 2.50 8.49 -21.56
CA ARG A 43 1.98 7.64 -22.66
C ARG A 43 2.94 7.47 -23.86
N MET A 44 3.96 8.31 -23.99
CA MET A 44 4.98 8.25 -25.05
C MET A 44 6.39 7.93 -24.52
N GLY A 45 6.51 7.38 -23.31
CA GLY A 45 7.82 7.06 -22.70
C GLY A 45 8.59 8.28 -22.16
N GLU A 46 7.92 9.43 -22.06
CA GLU A 46 8.54 10.66 -21.54
C GLU A 46 8.56 10.62 -20.01
N LEU A 47 9.76 10.73 -19.42
CA LEU A 47 9.95 11.06 -18.01
C LEU A 47 9.63 12.54 -17.85
N SER A 48 8.45 12.86 -17.31
CA SER A 48 8.02 14.23 -17.09
C SER A 48 7.96 14.50 -15.59
N GLU A 49 8.55 15.61 -15.12
CA GLU A 49 8.38 16.10 -13.74
C GLU A 49 6.92 16.45 -13.42
N GLU A 50 6.06 16.55 -14.44
CA GLU A 50 4.62 16.74 -14.32
C GLU A 50 3.86 15.42 -14.11
N ILE A 51 4.52 14.26 -14.11
CA ILE A 51 3.85 12.97 -13.88
C ILE A 51 4.54 12.21 -12.75
N PHE A 52 3.78 11.93 -11.71
CA PHE A 52 4.30 11.30 -10.51
C PHE A 52 3.42 10.15 -10.05
N SER A 53 4.02 9.22 -9.33
CA SER A 53 3.36 8.28 -8.43
C SER A 53 3.98 8.41 -7.05
N ILE A 54 3.26 7.97 -6.03
CA ILE A 54 3.80 7.89 -4.68
C ILE A 54 3.79 6.45 -4.18
N TYR A 55 4.80 6.15 -3.36
CA TYR A 55 4.87 4.96 -2.52
C TYR A 55 4.81 5.43 -1.07
N HIS A 56 3.83 4.97 -0.31
CA HIS A 56 3.60 5.36 1.07
C HIS A 56 3.69 4.14 1.99
N GLY A 57 4.67 4.11 2.89
CA GLY A 57 5.06 2.89 3.61
C GLY A 57 4.88 2.95 5.13
N TYR A 58 4.56 1.79 5.69
CA TYR A 58 4.53 1.48 7.11
C TYR A 58 5.18 0.13 7.38
N GLN A 59 5.76 -0.02 8.56
CA GLN A 59 6.22 -1.31 9.07
C GLN A 59 5.46 -1.64 10.35
N ILE A 60 4.77 -2.78 10.35
CA ILE A 60 4.11 -3.34 11.52
C ILE A 60 5.12 -4.28 12.18
N ARG A 61 5.49 -3.97 13.43
CA ARG A 61 6.57 -4.63 14.16
C ARG A 61 6.03 -5.63 15.15
N ASP A 62 6.93 -6.48 15.64
CA ASP A 62 6.68 -7.47 16.68
C ASP A 62 5.52 -8.41 16.34
N VAL A 63 5.35 -8.71 15.05
CA VAL A 63 4.36 -9.69 14.58
C VAL A 63 4.99 -11.07 14.67
N PRO A 64 4.49 -11.97 15.54
CA PRO A 64 5.01 -13.32 15.64
C PRO A 64 4.85 -14.07 14.32
N PRO A 65 5.79 -14.95 13.93
CA PRO A 65 5.70 -15.74 12.70
C PRO A 65 4.33 -16.41 12.53
N GLU A 66 3.82 -17.06 13.56
CA GLU A 66 2.54 -17.79 13.53
C GLU A 66 1.30 -16.89 13.29
N ARG A 67 1.46 -15.56 13.35
CA ARG A 67 0.40 -14.58 13.10
C ARG A 67 0.42 -14.02 11.68
N GLN A 68 1.51 -14.14 10.96
CA GLN A 68 1.74 -13.51 9.65
C GLN A 68 0.65 -13.89 8.64
N VAL A 69 0.43 -15.19 8.44
CA VAL A 69 -0.57 -15.70 7.49
C VAL A 69 -1.99 -15.30 7.91
N VAL A 70 -2.32 -15.42 9.21
CA VAL A 70 -3.64 -15.08 9.74
C VAL A 70 -3.96 -13.60 9.55
N LEU A 71 -2.98 -12.71 9.75
CA LEU A 71 -3.15 -11.28 9.51
C LEU A 71 -3.31 -10.97 8.02
N ALA A 72 -2.54 -11.62 7.16
CA ALA A 72 -2.67 -11.48 5.71
C ALA A 72 -4.07 -11.90 5.22
N GLU A 73 -4.61 -13.01 5.70
CA GLU A 73 -5.99 -13.44 5.42
C GLU A 73 -7.02 -12.43 5.89
N ARG A 74 -6.86 -11.90 7.12
CA ARG A 74 -7.74 -10.87 7.67
C ARG A 74 -7.72 -9.60 6.81
N VAL A 75 -6.54 -9.14 6.40
CA VAL A 75 -6.36 -7.96 5.55
C VAL A 75 -6.96 -8.19 4.17
N ARG A 76 -6.73 -9.36 3.55
CA ARG A 76 -7.37 -9.74 2.28
C ARG A 76 -8.89 -9.63 2.36
N ASP A 77 -9.49 -10.22 3.39
CA ASP A 77 -10.94 -10.22 3.55
C ASP A 77 -11.49 -8.82 3.83
N HIS A 78 -10.73 -7.99 4.57
CA HIS A 78 -11.05 -6.58 4.77
C HIS A 78 -11.04 -5.81 3.44
N LEU A 79 -9.99 -5.96 2.64
CA LEU A 79 -9.86 -5.30 1.33
C LEU A 79 -10.99 -5.70 0.38
N ILE A 80 -11.36 -6.99 0.33
CA ILE A 80 -12.51 -7.48 -0.45
C ILE A 80 -13.81 -6.80 -0.01
N ARG A 81 -14.08 -6.73 1.30
CA ARG A 81 -15.28 -6.05 1.83
C ARG A 81 -15.32 -4.56 1.51
N ARG A 82 -14.16 -3.92 1.33
CA ARG A 82 -14.02 -2.51 0.94
C ARG A 82 -14.09 -2.30 -0.58
N GLY A 83 -14.27 -3.37 -1.36
CA GLY A 83 -14.44 -3.31 -2.82
C GLY A 83 -13.12 -3.34 -3.60
N TYR A 84 -12.00 -3.69 -2.96
CA TYR A 84 -10.73 -3.85 -3.64
C TYR A 84 -10.72 -5.16 -4.44
N ARG A 85 -10.07 -5.16 -5.60
CA ARG A 85 -9.75 -6.36 -6.36
C ARG A 85 -8.40 -6.92 -5.88
N ILE A 86 -8.38 -8.16 -5.39
CA ILE A 86 -7.12 -8.84 -5.06
C ILE A 86 -6.34 -9.13 -6.36
N LYS A 87 -5.10 -8.66 -6.43
CA LYS A 87 -4.17 -8.90 -7.54
C LYS A 87 -3.29 -10.12 -7.27
N ASP A 88 -2.84 -10.27 -6.03
CA ASP A 88 -2.03 -11.40 -5.58
C ASP A 88 -2.39 -11.75 -4.14
N PHE A 89 -2.45 -13.04 -3.86
CA PHE A 89 -2.53 -13.57 -2.50
C PHE A 89 -1.80 -14.90 -2.46
N ARG A 90 -0.66 -14.92 -1.77
CA ARG A 90 0.16 -16.12 -1.61
C ARG A 90 0.56 -16.27 -0.15
N THR A 91 0.58 -17.51 0.29
CA THR A 91 0.99 -17.91 1.62
C THR A 91 2.05 -18.99 1.49
N TRP A 92 3.06 -18.91 2.36
CA TRP A 92 4.10 -19.93 2.54
C TRP A 92 4.05 -20.38 4.00
N PRO A 93 3.17 -21.33 4.35
CA PRO A 93 3.00 -21.77 5.74
C PRO A 93 4.29 -22.32 6.34
N GLU A 94 5.14 -22.97 5.54
CA GLU A 94 6.43 -23.50 5.98
C GLU A 94 7.47 -22.42 6.30
N ARG A 95 7.18 -21.16 5.95
CA ARG A 95 8.02 -19.99 6.22
C ARG A 95 7.29 -18.92 7.04
N ASP A 96 6.09 -19.22 7.53
CA ASP A 96 5.26 -18.27 8.26
C ASP A 96 5.16 -16.91 7.54
N SER A 97 5.00 -16.94 6.22
CA SER A 97 5.06 -15.74 5.38
C SER A 97 3.85 -15.64 4.46
N ALA A 98 3.42 -14.42 4.18
CA ALA A 98 2.35 -14.16 3.23
C ALA A 98 2.54 -12.83 2.50
N VAL A 99 1.92 -12.74 1.33
CA VAL A 99 1.77 -11.50 0.58
C VAL A 99 0.32 -11.34 0.15
N VAL A 100 -0.19 -10.11 0.29
CA VAL A 100 -1.47 -9.67 -0.25
C VAL A 100 -1.21 -8.40 -1.04
N THR A 101 -1.60 -8.40 -2.31
CA THR A 101 -1.64 -7.17 -3.11
C THR A 101 -3.05 -6.97 -3.62
N ALA A 102 -3.61 -5.78 -3.44
CA ALA A 102 -4.96 -5.45 -3.88
C ALA A 102 -5.03 -4.07 -4.50
N ARG A 103 -5.95 -3.86 -5.44
CA ARG A 103 -6.18 -2.59 -6.13
C ARG A 103 -7.57 -2.06 -5.84
N ASN A 104 -7.68 -0.79 -5.45
CA ASN A 104 -8.93 -0.07 -5.45
C ASN A 104 -9.25 0.34 -6.89
N GLU A 105 -10.28 -0.25 -7.50
CA GLU A 105 -10.66 0.05 -8.88
C GLU A 105 -11.28 1.45 -9.05
N ALA A 106 -11.76 2.08 -7.96
CA ALA A 106 -12.37 3.39 -8.02
C ALA A 106 -11.36 4.51 -8.30
N ASP A 107 -10.12 4.39 -7.80
CA ASP A 107 -9.10 5.41 -7.93
C ASP A 107 -7.72 4.92 -8.36
N GLY A 108 -7.54 3.59 -8.47
CA GLY A 108 -6.34 2.94 -8.98
C GLY A 108 -5.22 2.74 -7.96
N TYR A 109 -5.42 3.08 -6.69
CA TYR A 109 -4.42 2.83 -5.65
C TYR A 109 -4.25 1.35 -5.38
N GLU A 110 -3.02 0.93 -5.08
CA GLU A 110 -2.68 -0.44 -4.77
C GLU A 110 -2.14 -0.54 -3.34
N VAL A 111 -2.64 -1.51 -2.59
CA VAL A 111 -2.17 -1.87 -1.25
C VAL A 111 -1.31 -3.11 -1.39
N SER A 112 -0.12 -3.10 -0.81
CA SER A 112 0.71 -4.28 -0.60
C SER A 112 0.90 -4.53 0.89
N PHE A 113 0.73 -5.78 1.30
CA PHE A 113 0.89 -6.23 2.68
C PHE A 113 1.70 -7.52 2.65
N GLU A 114 2.94 -7.47 3.12
CA GLU A 114 3.95 -8.52 2.90
C GLU A 114 4.75 -8.80 4.16
N SER A 115 4.89 -10.07 4.52
CA SER A 115 5.78 -10.52 5.60
C SER A 115 7.24 -10.18 5.28
N THR A 116 7.99 -9.69 6.25
CA THR A 116 9.43 -9.51 6.10
C THR A 116 10.17 -10.85 6.09
N SER A 117 11.44 -10.84 5.69
CA SER A 117 12.34 -11.99 5.85
C SER A 117 13.50 -11.58 6.78
N PRO A 118 13.57 -12.03 8.04
CA PRO A 118 12.71 -13.04 8.70
C PRO A 118 11.27 -12.54 9.00
N PRO A 119 10.29 -13.44 9.23
CA PRO A 119 8.86 -13.12 9.41
C PRO A 119 8.53 -12.57 10.80
N THR A 120 9.23 -11.51 11.22
CA THR A 120 9.06 -10.84 12.52
C THR A 120 8.34 -9.49 12.41
N ALA A 121 8.10 -9.02 11.19
CA ALA A 121 7.41 -7.80 10.87
C ALA A 121 6.60 -7.96 9.58
N ILE A 122 5.77 -6.95 9.28
CA ILE A 122 5.02 -6.86 8.03
C ILE A 122 5.28 -5.48 7.42
N SER A 123 5.62 -5.48 6.14
CA SER A 123 5.64 -4.28 5.31
C SER A 123 4.23 -4.02 4.80
N LEU A 124 3.72 -2.82 5.06
CA LEU A 124 2.49 -2.30 4.48
C LEU A 124 2.88 -1.12 3.59
N SER A 125 2.45 -1.15 2.33
CA SER A 125 2.61 -0.01 1.45
C SER A 125 1.35 0.28 0.65
N VAL A 126 1.19 1.56 0.32
CA VAL A 126 0.14 2.06 -0.54
C VAL A 126 0.79 2.82 -1.69
N THR A 127 0.63 2.29 -2.89
CA THR A 127 1.17 2.86 -4.12
C THR A 127 0.05 3.50 -4.91
N SER A 128 0.25 4.74 -5.34
CA SER A 128 -0.72 5.42 -6.18
C SER A 128 -0.58 5.03 -7.65
N PRO A 129 -1.64 5.17 -8.47
CA PRO A 129 -1.43 5.22 -9.91
C PRO A 129 -0.67 6.51 -10.26
N CYS A 130 -0.23 6.59 -11.51
CA CYS A 130 0.37 7.81 -12.02
C CYS A 130 -0.66 8.95 -12.12
N PHE A 131 -0.29 10.12 -11.64
CA PHE A 131 -1.06 11.35 -11.73
C PHE A 131 -0.31 12.41 -12.51
N ARG A 132 -1.07 13.25 -13.20
CA ARG A 132 -0.53 14.52 -13.69
C ARG A 132 -0.49 15.49 -12.52
N MET A 133 0.62 16.20 -12.36
CA MET A 133 0.75 17.25 -11.36
C MET A 133 -0.32 18.30 -11.60
N ARG A 134 -1.09 18.59 -10.56
CA ARG A 134 -1.94 19.76 -10.51
C ARG A 134 -1.15 20.84 -9.77
N ASP A 135 -0.69 21.84 -10.50
CA ASP A 135 -0.10 23.03 -9.90
C ASP A 135 -1.07 23.57 -8.85
N ALA A 136 -0.56 23.84 -7.65
CA ALA A 136 -1.28 24.71 -6.73
C ALA A 136 -1.30 26.09 -7.40
N GLN A 137 -2.41 26.45 -8.06
CA GLN A 137 -2.61 27.84 -8.41
C GLN A 137 -2.60 28.65 -7.10
N PRO A 138 -1.84 29.77 -7.05
CA PRO A 138 -1.68 30.58 -5.85
C PRO A 138 -3.00 31.18 -5.36
#